data_AF-A0A8J4RIL6-F1
#
_entry.id   AF-A0A8J4RIL6-F1
#
_cell.length_a   1.000
_cell.length_b   1.000
_cell.length_c   1.000
_cell.angle_alpha   90.00
_cell.angle_beta   90.00
_cell.angle_gamma   90.00
#
_symmetry.space_group_name_H-M   'P 1'
#
loop_
_entity.id
_entity.type
_entity.pdbx_description
1 polymer ?
#
loop_
_entity_poly.entity_id
_entity_poly.type
_entity_poly.pdbx_seq_one_letter_code
_entity_poly.pdbx_strand_id
1 'polypeptide(L)'
;MFGSTRECSFADIIINIRCWFGWFFVLSFGVTAIFRFILFFQGFHNWTLNPFHMMGVAGVLGAALLCAIHGATVENTLFEDGDGANTFRAFNPTQAEETYSMVTANRFWSQIFGVAFSNKRWLHFFMLFVPVTGLWMSALGVVGLALNLRAYDFVSQEIRAAEDPEFETRFYPVETLFNGTLALAGRDQETTGFAWWAGNARLINLSGKLLGAHVAHAGLIVFWAGAMNLFEVAHFVPEKPMYEQGLILLPHLATLGWGVGPGGEVIDTFPYFVSGVLHLISSAVLGFGGIYHALLGPETLEESFPFFGYVWKDRNKMTTILGIHLILLGIGAFLLVFKAIYFGGVYDTWAPGGGDVRKITNLTLSPSVIFGYLLKSPFGGEGWIVSVDDLEDIIRWNLWLGSICILGGI
;
A
#
# COMPACT_ATOMS: atom_id res chain seq x y z
N MET A 1 39.70 -17.55 -6.43
CA MET A 1 38.60 -18.31 -7.05
C MET A 1 37.56 -18.55 -5.96
N PHE A 2 36.78 -17.51 -5.62
CA PHE A 2 35.70 -17.62 -4.63
C PHE A 2 34.39 -17.51 -5.40
N GLY A 3 33.72 -18.65 -5.57
CA GLY A 3 32.36 -18.70 -6.09
C GLY A 3 31.40 -18.30 -4.98
N SER A 4 30.72 -17.18 -5.17
CA SER A 4 29.54 -16.79 -4.39
C SER A 4 28.34 -17.51 -5.01
N THR A 5 27.92 -18.61 -4.39
CA THR A 5 26.59 -19.19 -4.57
C THR A 5 25.58 -18.26 -3.93
N ARG A 6 24.70 -17.68 -4.75
CA ARG A 6 23.60 -16.79 -4.33
C ARG A 6 22.52 -17.65 -3.68
N GLU A 7 22.33 -17.48 -2.37
CA GLU A 7 21.15 -17.96 -1.66
C GLU A 7 20.00 -16.98 -1.94
N CYS A 8 19.10 -17.33 -2.85
CA CYS A 8 17.76 -16.73 -2.88
C CYS A 8 17.00 -17.38 -1.71
N SER A 9 16.88 -16.66 -0.60
CA SER A 9 16.29 -17.18 0.63
C SER A 9 14.78 -17.37 0.45
N PHE A 10 14.25 -18.49 0.94
CA PHE A 10 12.82 -18.81 0.99
C PHE A 10 11.96 -17.73 1.67
N ALA A 11 12.59 -16.85 2.48
CA ALA A 11 11.96 -15.65 3.02
C ALA A 11 11.39 -14.74 1.92
N ASP A 12 12.02 -14.66 0.75
CA ASP A 12 11.55 -13.82 -0.36
C ASP A 12 10.30 -14.39 -1.06
N ILE A 13 10.14 -15.71 -1.05
CA ILE A 13 8.96 -16.41 -1.59
C ILE A 13 7.81 -16.32 -0.59
N ILE A 14 8.08 -16.46 0.71
CA ILE A 14 7.10 -16.22 1.76
C ILE A 14 6.68 -14.76 1.77
N ILE A 15 7.59 -13.80 1.57
CA ILE A 15 7.25 -12.37 1.45
C ILE A 15 6.37 -12.13 0.22
N ASN A 16 6.67 -12.73 -0.94
CA ASN A 16 5.85 -12.57 -2.16
C ASN A 16 4.49 -13.29 -2.10
N ILE A 17 4.40 -14.50 -1.53
CA ILE A 17 3.12 -15.20 -1.26
C ILE A 17 2.34 -14.50 -0.14
N ARG A 18 3.01 -14.03 0.93
CA ARG A 18 2.43 -13.16 1.96
C ARG A 18 1.99 -11.83 1.42
N CYS A 19 2.42 -11.43 0.23
CA CYS A 19 1.97 -10.20 -0.35
C CYS A 19 0.73 -10.52 -1.21
N TRP A 20 0.61 -11.63 -1.96
CA TRP A 20 -0.72 -12.05 -2.48
C TRP A 20 -1.76 -12.36 -1.38
N PHE A 21 -1.36 -13.03 -0.31
CA PHE A 21 -2.20 -13.31 0.86
C PHE A 21 -2.37 -12.10 1.79
N GLY A 22 -1.39 -11.21 1.84
CA GLY A 22 -1.39 -10.00 2.66
C GLY A 22 -2.18 -8.88 2.03
N TRP A 23 -2.33 -8.88 0.71
CA TRP A 23 -3.23 -7.98 -0.01
C TRP A 23 -4.72 -8.29 0.28
N PHE A 24 -5.06 -9.53 0.67
CA PHE A 24 -6.43 -9.91 1.10
C PHE A 24 -6.60 -10.06 2.63
N PHE A 25 -5.62 -10.59 3.37
CA PHE A 25 -5.76 -10.93 4.81
C PHE A 25 -4.97 -10.05 5.78
N VAL A 26 -3.73 -9.67 5.46
CA VAL A 26 -2.92 -8.77 6.32
C VAL A 26 -3.34 -7.31 6.13
N LEU A 27 -3.94 -6.93 5.01
CA LEU A 27 -4.71 -5.69 4.90
C LEU A 27 -6.00 -5.81 5.75
N SER A 28 -6.72 -6.92 5.74
CA SER A 28 -7.97 -6.97 6.53
C SER A 28 -7.74 -6.92 8.05
N PHE A 29 -6.69 -7.55 8.60
CA PHE A 29 -6.34 -7.42 10.03
C PHE A 29 -5.34 -6.30 10.32
N GLY A 30 -4.33 -6.13 9.47
CA GLY A 30 -3.29 -5.12 9.58
C GLY A 30 -3.73 -3.76 9.05
N VAL A 31 -4.55 -3.65 8.00
CA VAL A 31 -5.24 -2.38 7.65
C VAL A 31 -6.43 -2.11 8.55
N THR A 32 -7.15 -3.09 9.11
CA THR A 32 -8.05 -2.78 10.25
C THR A 32 -7.26 -2.37 11.49
N ALA A 33 -6.12 -2.98 11.80
CA ALA A 33 -5.27 -2.58 12.93
C ALA A 33 -4.53 -1.26 12.66
N ILE A 34 -4.16 -0.96 11.42
CA ILE A 34 -3.56 0.30 10.97
C ILE A 34 -4.64 1.37 10.90
N PHE A 35 -5.86 1.11 10.43
CA PHE A 35 -6.98 2.04 10.51
C PHE A 35 -7.40 2.26 11.95
N ARG A 36 -7.48 1.20 12.76
CA ARG A 36 -7.75 1.29 14.20
C ARG A 36 -6.64 2.10 14.88
N PHE A 37 -5.38 1.78 14.60
CA PHE A 37 -4.24 2.55 15.08
C PHE A 37 -4.34 4.00 14.61
N ILE A 38 -4.50 4.30 13.32
CA ILE A 38 -4.62 5.67 12.78
C ILE A 38 -5.81 6.39 13.40
N LEU A 39 -6.98 5.77 13.53
CA LEU A 39 -8.18 6.39 14.11
C LEU A 39 -8.04 6.65 15.61
N PHE A 40 -7.47 5.71 16.36
CA PHE A 40 -7.21 5.91 17.80
C PHE A 40 -6.03 6.83 18.05
N PHE A 41 -4.98 6.76 17.24
CA PHE A 41 -3.80 7.61 17.32
C PHE A 41 -4.14 9.05 16.92
N GLN A 42 -4.99 9.21 15.91
CA GLN A 42 -5.63 10.49 15.59
C GLN A 42 -6.55 10.95 16.72
N GLY A 43 -7.43 10.08 17.21
CA GLY A 43 -8.44 10.43 18.22
C GLY A 43 -7.88 10.76 19.59
N PHE A 44 -6.79 10.10 20.01
CA PHE A 44 -6.17 10.30 21.32
C PHE A 44 -4.99 11.27 21.30
N HIS A 45 -4.27 11.41 20.18
CA HIS A 45 -3.04 12.20 20.12
C HIS A 45 -3.04 13.27 19.03
N ASN A 46 -4.19 13.47 18.37
CA ASN A 46 -4.37 14.51 17.35
C ASN A 46 -3.26 14.48 16.27
N TRP A 47 -2.90 13.27 15.85
CA TRP A 47 -1.65 13.02 15.13
C TRP A 47 -1.48 13.82 13.85
N THR A 48 -2.55 14.04 13.06
CA THR A 48 -2.46 14.82 11.82
C THR A 48 -2.00 16.26 12.03
N LEU A 49 -2.29 16.84 13.20
CA LEU A 49 -1.88 18.18 13.60
C LEU A 49 -0.55 18.20 14.36
N ASN A 50 0.04 17.04 14.65
CA ASN A 50 1.31 16.95 15.34
C ASN A 50 2.45 17.47 14.43
N PRO A 51 3.33 18.36 14.92
CA PRO A 51 4.46 18.87 14.14
C PRO A 51 5.37 17.77 13.56
N PHE A 52 5.54 16.65 14.26
CA PHE A 52 6.34 15.52 13.77
C PHE A 52 5.68 14.81 12.60
N HIS A 53 4.35 14.68 12.61
CA HIS A 53 3.59 14.18 11.47
C HIS A 53 3.67 15.14 10.28
N MET A 54 3.48 16.44 10.51
CA MET A 54 3.56 17.46 9.46
C MET A 54 4.94 17.51 8.80
N MET A 55 6.02 17.36 9.58
CA MET A 55 7.38 17.22 9.04
C MET A 55 7.54 15.94 8.22
N GLY A 56 6.90 14.84 8.63
CA GLY A 56 6.82 13.61 7.85
C GLY A 56 6.14 13.80 6.50
N VAL A 57 4.95 14.37 6.49
CA VAL A 57 4.18 14.69 5.28
C VAL A 57 4.96 15.62 4.36
N ALA A 58 5.57 16.67 4.91
CA ALA A 58 6.40 17.61 4.16
C ALA A 58 7.62 16.92 3.52
N GLY A 59 8.25 15.96 4.22
CA GLY A 59 9.36 15.18 3.67
C GLY A 59 8.95 14.25 2.54
N VAL A 60 7.79 13.59 2.65
CA VAL A 60 7.26 12.69 1.59
C VAL A 60 6.82 13.49 0.35
N LEU A 61 6.07 14.57 0.53
CA LEU A 61 5.67 15.45 -0.58
C LEU A 61 6.87 16.16 -1.20
N GLY A 62 7.82 16.60 -0.38
CA GLY A 62 9.09 17.16 -0.83
C GLY A 62 9.89 16.17 -1.65
N ALA A 63 9.95 14.90 -1.25
CA ALA A 63 10.64 13.86 -2.02
C ALA A 63 9.98 13.61 -3.37
N ALA A 64 8.65 13.54 -3.43
CA ALA A 64 7.93 13.40 -4.70
C ALA A 64 8.25 14.56 -5.67
N LEU A 65 8.25 15.80 -5.14
CA LEU A 65 8.61 16.99 -5.89
C LEU A 65 10.07 16.95 -6.37
N LEU A 66 11.02 16.63 -5.48
CA LEU A 66 12.44 16.58 -5.80
C LEU A 66 12.78 15.47 -6.80
N CYS A 67 12.11 14.32 -6.72
CA CYS A 67 12.23 13.24 -7.71
C CYS A 67 11.73 13.68 -9.09
N ALA A 68 10.56 14.34 -9.17
CA ALA A 68 10.03 14.84 -10.43
C ALA A 68 10.95 15.89 -11.07
N ILE A 69 11.46 16.83 -10.26
CA ILE A 69 12.40 17.86 -10.71
C ILE A 69 13.74 17.24 -11.12
N HIS A 70 14.23 16.25 -10.39
CA HIS A 70 15.45 15.55 -10.76
C HIS A 70 15.30 14.78 -12.07
N GLY A 71 14.18 14.08 -12.29
CA GLY A 71 13.89 13.44 -13.57
C GLY A 71 13.95 14.44 -14.73
N ALA A 72 13.26 15.58 -14.60
CA ALA A 72 13.33 16.66 -15.57
C ALA A 72 14.74 17.27 -15.71
N THR A 73 15.51 17.35 -14.62
CA THR A 73 16.90 17.84 -14.65
C THR A 73 17.76 16.90 -15.48
N VAL A 74 17.68 15.59 -15.24
CA VAL A 74 18.46 14.59 -15.96
C VAL A 74 18.14 14.67 -17.45
N GLU A 75 16.86 14.64 -17.83
CA GLU A 75 16.42 14.72 -19.23
C GLU A 75 16.89 16.00 -19.94
N ASN A 76 16.81 17.16 -19.30
CA ASN A 76 17.20 18.45 -19.89
C ASN A 76 18.73 18.69 -19.91
N THR A 77 19.52 17.83 -19.27
CA THR A 77 20.97 18.01 -19.15
C THR A 77 21.77 16.91 -19.80
N LEU A 78 21.10 15.96 -20.46
CA LEU A 78 21.75 14.92 -21.26
C LEU A 78 22.62 15.53 -22.36
N PHE A 79 23.82 14.98 -22.54
CA PHE A 79 24.66 15.31 -23.68
C PHE A 79 24.13 14.63 -24.95
N GLU A 80 24.09 15.37 -26.06
CA GLU A 80 23.77 14.86 -27.39
C GLU A 80 25.01 14.18 -27.98
N ASP A 81 24.98 12.84 -28.07
CA ASP A 81 26.00 12.06 -28.78
C ASP A 81 25.64 11.98 -30.29
N GLY A 82 25.92 13.06 -31.04
CA GLY A 82 26.00 13.06 -32.51
C GLY A 82 24.81 13.61 -33.32
N ASP A 83 25.04 13.83 -34.63
CA ASP A 83 24.20 14.54 -35.61
C ASP A 83 22.86 13.86 -36.00
N GLY A 84 22.07 13.36 -35.04
CA GLY A 84 20.80 12.70 -35.33
C GLY A 84 19.78 12.79 -34.19
N ALA A 85 18.57 13.23 -34.51
CA ALA A 85 17.43 13.23 -33.59
C ALA A 85 16.89 11.80 -33.44
N ASN A 86 17.49 10.99 -32.56
CA ASN A 86 16.97 9.69 -32.15
C ASN A 86 17.04 9.51 -30.63
N THR A 87 15.87 9.38 -30.03
CA THR A 87 15.56 9.45 -28.59
C THR A 87 16.03 8.29 -27.72
N PHE A 88 16.79 7.31 -28.23
CA PHE A 88 17.10 6.08 -27.47
C PHE A 88 18.43 5.42 -27.87
N ARG A 89 19.57 6.09 -27.65
CA ARG A 89 20.83 5.36 -27.42
C ARG A 89 20.99 5.19 -25.91
N ALA A 90 20.74 3.99 -25.42
CA ALA A 90 20.84 3.65 -24.01
C ALA A 90 22.26 3.87 -23.47
N PHE A 91 22.33 4.34 -22.22
CA PHE A 91 23.51 4.43 -21.37
C PHE A 91 24.50 3.27 -21.60
N ASN A 92 25.75 3.59 -21.95
CA ASN A 92 26.82 2.59 -22.00
C ASN A 92 27.50 2.51 -20.61
N PRO A 93 27.48 1.36 -19.92
CA PRO A 93 28.11 1.20 -18.60
C PRO A 93 29.62 1.47 -18.58
N THR A 94 30.28 1.50 -19.74
CA THR A 94 31.73 1.73 -19.88
C THR A 94 32.10 3.10 -20.42
N GLN A 95 31.14 4.02 -20.56
CA GLN A 95 31.45 5.38 -21.01
C GLN A 95 32.40 6.10 -20.03
N ALA A 96 33.38 6.81 -20.59
CA ALA A 96 34.38 7.53 -19.80
C ALA A 96 33.87 8.88 -19.28
N GLU A 97 32.87 9.46 -19.96
CA GLU A 97 32.31 10.78 -19.65
C GLU A 97 30.92 10.67 -19.01
N GLU A 98 30.53 11.70 -18.26
CA GLU A 98 29.25 11.72 -17.57
C GLU A 98 28.11 12.03 -18.55
N THR A 99 26.95 11.40 -18.37
CA THR A 99 25.79 11.57 -19.27
C THR A 99 25.09 12.90 -19.14
N TYR A 100 25.35 13.69 -18.10
CA TYR A 100 24.68 14.96 -17.90
C TYR A 100 25.56 16.05 -17.27
N SER A 101 25.28 17.31 -17.62
CA SER A 101 26.07 18.47 -17.17
C SER A 101 25.58 19.06 -15.85
N MET A 102 26.43 19.05 -14.82
CA MET A 102 26.16 19.69 -13.52
C MET A 102 25.99 21.22 -13.63
N VAL A 103 26.67 21.86 -14.57
CA VAL A 103 26.56 23.31 -14.79
C VAL A 103 25.16 23.66 -15.31
N THR A 104 24.66 22.88 -16.26
CA THR A 104 23.31 23.04 -16.80
C THR A 104 22.25 22.67 -15.75
N ALA A 105 22.48 21.62 -14.97
CA ALA A 105 21.62 21.24 -13.85
C ALA A 105 21.50 22.38 -12.82
N ASN A 106 22.60 23.03 -12.45
CA ASN A 106 22.56 24.16 -11.53
C ASN A 106 21.82 25.38 -12.10
N ARG A 107 21.87 25.62 -13.42
CA ARG A 107 21.03 26.66 -14.04
C ARG A 107 19.55 26.36 -13.90
N PHE A 108 19.15 25.11 -14.12
CA PHE A 108 17.76 24.66 -13.98
C PHE A 108 17.28 24.76 -12.52
N TRP A 109 18.05 24.26 -11.56
CA TRP A 109 17.72 24.32 -10.13
C TRP A 109 17.70 25.75 -9.57
N SER A 110 18.59 26.63 -10.08
CA SER A 110 18.63 28.03 -9.69
C SER A 110 17.40 28.80 -10.17
N GLN A 111 16.81 28.44 -11.32
CA GLN A 111 15.58 29.05 -11.81
C GLN A 111 14.35 28.69 -10.97
N ILE A 112 14.30 27.47 -10.43
CA ILE A 112 13.14 26.97 -9.67
C ILE A 112 13.22 27.39 -8.19
N PHE A 113 14.39 27.24 -7.57
CA PHE A 113 14.54 27.40 -6.12
C PHE A 113 15.61 28.42 -5.70
N GLY A 114 16.32 29.04 -6.64
CA GLY A 114 17.43 29.95 -6.31
C GLY A 114 18.65 29.24 -5.69
N VAL A 115 18.74 27.92 -5.81
CA VAL A 115 19.82 27.10 -5.24
C VAL A 115 20.75 26.55 -6.32
N ALA A 116 22.02 26.37 -5.96
CA ALA A 116 23.00 25.68 -6.78
C ALA A 116 23.83 24.74 -5.90
N PHE A 117 24.13 23.55 -6.41
CA PHE A 117 24.90 22.54 -5.71
C PHE A 117 26.34 22.53 -6.20
N SER A 118 27.28 22.39 -5.27
CA SER A 118 28.72 22.41 -5.57
C SER A 118 29.18 21.18 -6.36
N ASN A 119 28.51 20.04 -6.18
CA ASN A 119 28.74 18.82 -6.95
C ASN A 119 27.48 17.94 -6.96
N LYS A 120 27.47 16.94 -7.84
CA LYS A 120 26.37 15.98 -7.96
C LYS A 120 26.10 15.17 -6.69
N ARG A 121 27.13 14.89 -5.90
CA ARG A 121 26.97 14.15 -4.62
C ARG A 121 26.13 14.97 -3.64
N TRP A 122 26.31 16.29 -3.60
CA TRP A 122 25.50 17.20 -2.81
C TRP A 122 24.04 17.26 -3.27
N LEU A 123 23.80 17.25 -4.59
CA LEU A 123 22.45 17.16 -5.14
C LEU A 123 21.74 15.85 -4.70
N HIS A 124 22.40 14.71 -4.88
CA HIS A 124 21.82 13.41 -4.50
C HIS A 124 21.69 13.26 -2.98
N PHE A 125 22.65 13.77 -2.22
CA PHE A 125 22.56 13.85 -0.77
C PHE A 125 21.36 14.68 -0.34
N PHE A 126 21.13 15.85 -0.95
CA PHE A 126 19.97 16.69 -0.66
C PHE A 126 18.65 15.97 -0.99
N MET A 127 18.58 15.29 -2.13
CA MET A 127 17.42 14.49 -2.54
C MET A 127 17.13 13.31 -1.60
N LEU A 128 18.16 12.72 -0.99
CA LEU A 128 18.00 11.66 0.01
C LEU A 128 17.67 12.24 1.39
N PHE A 129 18.30 13.36 1.76
CA PHE A 129 18.19 13.97 3.07
C PHE A 129 16.76 14.40 3.38
N VAL A 130 16.08 15.06 2.45
CA VAL A 130 14.70 15.56 2.64
C VAL A 130 13.68 14.44 2.98
N PRO A 131 13.55 13.35 2.19
CA PRO A 131 12.67 12.23 2.54
C PRO A 131 13.09 11.54 3.84
N VAL A 132 14.39 11.26 4.00
CA VAL A 132 14.88 10.49 5.15
C VAL A 132 14.65 11.28 6.44
N THR A 133 14.97 12.57 6.48
CA THR A 133 14.71 13.41 7.64
C THR A 133 13.21 13.50 7.94
N GLY A 134 12.34 13.64 6.94
CA GLY A 134 10.89 13.64 7.15
C GLY A 134 10.39 12.32 7.78
N LEU A 135 10.80 11.17 7.23
CA LEU A 135 10.44 9.87 7.78
C LEU A 135 10.96 9.68 9.22
N TRP A 136 12.18 10.12 9.49
CA TRP A 136 12.78 10.05 10.82
C TRP A 136 12.06 10.95 11.82
N MET A 137 11.67 12.16 11.44
CA MET A 137 10.90 13.06 12.31
C MET A 137 9.52 12.46 12.64
N SER A 138 8.81 11.90 11.65
CA SER A 138 7.54 11.22 11.90
C SER A 138 7.70 10.01 12.80
N ALA A 139 8.74 9.19 12.59
CA ALA A 139 9.03 8.03 13.43
C ALA A 139 9.38 8.43 14.88
N LEU A 140 10.19 9.48 15.06
CA LEU A 140 10.49 10.04 16.38
C LEU A 140 9.23 10.51 17.11
N GLY A 141 8.30 11.16 16.40
CA GLY A 141 7.02 11.57 16.98
C GLY A 141 6.16 10.40 17.44
N VAL A 142 6.09 9.32 16.65
CA VAL A 142 5.38 8.09 17.02
C VAL A 142 6.02 7.41 18.23
N VAL A 143 7.35 7.32 18.27
CA VAL A 143 8.09 6.75 19.42
C VAL A 143 7.91 7.60 20.68
N GLY A 144 7.93 8.93 20.56
CA GLY A 144 7.72 9.84 21.69
C GLY A 144 6.34 9.68 22.33
N LEU A 145 5.30 9.53 21.51
CA LEU A 145 3.94 9.24 21.96
C LEU A 145 3.81 7.83 22.56
N ALA A 146 4.45 6.82 21.95
CA ALA A 146 4.46 5.44 22.47
C ALA A 146 5.14 5.32 23.84
N LEU A 147 6.15 6.15 24.12
CA LEU A 147 6.83 6.24 25.41
C LEU A 147 6.14 7.20 26.39
N ASN A 148 4.96 7.72 26.04
CA ASN A 148 4.15 8.65 26.84
C ASN A 148 4.93 9.91 27.29
N LEU A 149 5.78 10.43 26.41
CA LEU A 149 6.51 11.67 26.66
C LEU A 149 5.56 12.86 26.52
N ARG A 150 5.23 13.51 27.64
CA ARG A 150 4.31 14.67 27.72
C ARG A 150 4.63 15.83 26.76
N ALA A 151 5.88 15.95 26.30
CA ALA A 151 6.30 16.98 25.33
C ALA A 151 5.85 16.68 23.88
N TYR A 152 5.41 15.46 23.59
CA TYR A 152 4.99 15.01 22.25
C TYR A 152 3.48 14.95 22.08
N ASP A 153 2.74 15.14 23.18
CA ASP A 153 1.27 15.19 23.20
C ASP A 153 0.81 16.57 22.72
N PHE A 154 0.26 16.63 21.51
CA PHE A 154 -0.13 17.89 20.88
C PHE A 154 -1.63 18.13 21.08
N VAL A 155 -1.96 18.91 22.10
CA VAL A 155 -3.30 19.49 22.23
C VAL A 155 -3.34 20.72 21.31
N SER A 156 -4.23 20.73 20.32
CA SER A 156 -4.39 21.91 19.47
C SER A 156 -4.77 23.11 20.35
N GLN A 157 -4.21 24.28 20.06
CA GLN A 157 -4.60 25.50 20.78
C GLN A 157 -6.09 25.80 20.64
N GLU A 158 -6.73 25.29 19.60
CA GLU A 158 -8.18 25.34 19.34
C GLU A 158 -8.99 24.55 20.37
N ILE A 159 -8.50 23.39 20.85
CA ILE A 159 -9.15 22.63 21.94
C ILE A 159 -8.98 23.34 23.29
N ARG A 160 -7.83 23.97 23.54
CA ARG A 160 -7.64 24.82 24.73
C ARG A 160 -8.46 26.11 24.66
N ALA A 161 -8.70 26.65 23.47
CA ALA A 161 -9.56 27.81 23.25
C ALA A 161 -11.05 27.46 23.39
N ALA A 162 -11.45 26.23 23.05
CA ALA A 162 -12.81 25.73 23.27
C ALA A 162 -13.13 25.52 24.77
N GLU A 163 -12.12 25.27 25.61
CA GLU A 163 -12.27 25.19 27.07
C GLU A 163 -12.22 26.56 27.78
N ASP A 164 -11.66 27.60 27.13
CA ASP A 164 -11.51 28.95 27.70
C ASP A 164 -11.92 30.07 26.71
N PRO A 165 -13.13 30.64 26.86
CA PRO A 165 -13.64 31.67 25.96
C PRO A 165 -12.85 33.01 26.01
N GLU A 166 -11.96 33.22 26.98
CA GLU A 166 -11.06 34.39 26.97
C GLU A 166 -9.91 34.24 25.95
N PHE A 167 -9.54 33.02 25.57
CA PHE A 167 -8.40 32.75 24.69
C PHE A 167 -8.70 33.03 23.21
N GLU A 168 -9.96 32.86 22.78
CA GLU A 168 -10.43 33.13 21.41
C GLU A 168 -10.19 34.59 20.99
N THR A 169 -10.37 35.54 21.90
CA THR A 169 -10.37 36.97 21.56
C THR A 169 -8.98 37.59 21.34
N ARG A 170 -7.89 36.89 21.69
CA ARG A 170 -6.54 37.50 21.72
C ARG A 170 -5.62 37.10 20.56
N PHE A 171 -5.88 36.02 19.83
CA PHE A 171 -4.87 35.44 18.92
C PHE A 171 -5.31 35.02 17.49
N TYR A 172 -6.60 35.01 17.13
CA TYR A 172 -7.00 34.61 15.77
C TYR A 172 -8.10 35.48 15.16
N PRO A 173 -7.77 36.47 14.31
CA PRO A 173 -8.67 36.93 13.27
C PRO A 173 -8.40 36.08 12.03
N VAL A 174 -8.96 34.88 11.94
CA VAL A 174 -8.92 34.09 10.70
C VAL A 174 -10.33 34.06 10.11
N GLU A 175 -10.60 35.02 9.24
CA GLU A 175 -11.74 34.92 8.33
C GLU A 175 -11.52 33.71 7.41
N THR A 176 -12.35 32.68 7.57
CA THR A 176 -12.42 31.58 6.62
C THR A 176 -13.23 32.03 5.40
N LEU A 177 -12.59 31.99 4.23
CA LEU A 177 -13.06 32.44 2.91
C LEU A 177 -14.18 31.57 2.31
N PHE A 178 -15.09 31.02 3.12
CA PHE A 178 -16.29 30.32 2.65
C PHE A 178 -17.54 30.98 3.21
N ASN A 179 -17.92 32.08 2.57
CA ASN A 179 -19.10 32.84 2.93
C ASN A 179 -20.39 32.06 2.58
N GLY A 180 -20.92 31.32 3.56
CA GLY A 180 -22.33 31.36 3.99
C GLY A 180 -23.49 31.13 3.01
N THR A 181 -23.30 30.66 1.78
CA THR A 181 -24.40 30.57 0.78
C THR A 181 -24.76 29.16 0.31
N LEU A 182 -24.01 28.13 0.72
CA LEU A 182 -24.34 26.73 0.41
C LEU A 182 -24.32 25.89 1.68
N ALA A 183 -25.30 26.11 2.56
CA ALA A 183 -25.53 25.27 3.73
C ALA A 183 -26.08 23.90 3.29
N LEU A 184 -25.20 23.03 2.81
CA LEU A 184 -25.48 21.60 2.68
C LEU A 184 -25.44 20.99 4.09
N ALA A 185 -26.62 20.82 4.69
CA ALA A 185 -26.78 20.22 6.01
C ALA A 185 -25.95 18.93 6.13
N GLY A 186 -25.21 18.78 7.23
CA GLY A 186 -24.39 17.59 7.51
C GLY A 186 -23.01 17.58 6.84
N ARG A 187 -22.56 18.69 6.23
CA ARG A 187 -21.23 18.81 5.58
C ARG A 187 -20.37 19.95 6.12
N ASP A 188 -20.84 20.66 7.12
CA ASP A 188 -20.12 21.74 7.79
C ASP A 188 -19.88 21.40 9.26
N GLN A 189 -18.98 22.14 9.91
CA GLN A 189 -18.60 21.88 11.29
C GLN A 189 -19.72 22.22 12.28
N GLU A 190 -20.51 23.26 12.00
CA GLU A 190 -21.57 23.74 12.89
C GLU A 190 -22.69 22.70 13.01
N THR A 191 -23.03 22.01 11.91
CA THR A 191 -24.10 21.01 11.90
C THR A 191 -23.65 19.63 12.38
N THR A 192 -22.37 19.26 12.23
CA THR A 192 -21.91 17.90 12.56
C THR A 192 -21.00 17.82 13.79
N GLY A 193 -20.48 18.93 14.29
CA GLY A 193 -19.47 18.97 15.34
C GLY A 193 -18.08 18.45 14.91
N PHE A 194 -17.84 18.26 13.62
CA PHE A 194 -16.56 17.76 13.09
C PHE A 194 -15.94 18.79 12.13
N ALA A 195 -14.71 19.21 12.43
CA ALA A 195 -13.93 20.06 11.54
C ALA A 195 -13.57 19.34 10.23
N TRP A 196 -13.16 20.10 9.21
CA TRP A 196 -12.92 19.57 7.85
C TRP A 196 -11.86 18.45 7.79
N TRP A 197 -10.82 18.50 8.62
CA TRP A 197 -9.77 17.49 8.69
C TRP A 197 -10.25 16.15 9.26
N ALA A 198 -11.37 16.14 9.98
CA ALA A 198 -12.10 14.94 10.43
C ALA A 198 -13.38 14.71 9.61
N GLY A 199 -13.47 15.27 8.40
CA GLY A 199 -14.71 15.30 7.61
C GLY A 199 -15.34 13.92 7.36
N ASN A 200 -14.54 12.85 7.29
CA ASN A 200 -15.06 11.49 7.11
C ASN A 200 -15.86 10.97 8.32
N ALA A 201 -15.63 11.51 9.53
CA ALA A 201 -16.42 11.17 10.72
C ALA A 201 -17.90 11.57 10.57
N ARG A 202 -18.21 12.51 9.67
CA ARG A 202 -19.58 12.90 9.32
C ARG A 202 -20.37 11.76 8.66
N LEU A 203 -19.69 10.76 8.10
CA LEU A 203 -20.31 9.63 7.39
C LEU A 203 -20.74 8.48 8.30
N ILE A 204 -20.46 8.54 9.62
CA ILE A 204 -20.71 7.42 10.55
C ILE A 204 -22.16 6.90 10.45
N ASN A 205 -23.14 7.79 10.36
CA ASN A 205 -24.55 7.42 10.30
C ASN A 205 -25.16 7.54 8.89
N LEU A 206 -24.34 7.68 7.85
CA LEU A 206 -24.78 7.79 6.45
C LEU A 206 -24.36 6.53 5.69
N SER A 207 -25.08 5.42 5.93
CA SER A 207 -24.71 4.08 5.45
C SER A 207 -24.56 4.00 3.92
N GLY A 208 -25.38 4.73 3.16
CA GLY A 208 -25.28 4.78 1.70
C GLY A 208 -24.04 5.54 1.20
N LYS A 209 -23.75 6.70 1.79
CA LYS A 209 -22.54 7.46 1.45
C LYS A 209 -21.27 6.77 1.90
N LEU A 210 -21.31 6.15 3.08
CA LEU A 210 -20.19 5.38 3.63
C LEU A 210 -19.91 4.14 2.76
N LEU A 211 -20.95 3.46 2.27
CA LEU A 211 -20.79 2.39 1.27
C LEU A 211 -20.09 2.92 0.01
N GLY A 212 -20.53 4.08 -0.52
CA GLY A 212 -19.88 4.72 -1.66
C GLY A 212 -18.40 5.01 -1.44
N ALA A 213 -18.04 5.55 -0.26
CA ALA A 213 -16.65 5.79 0.10
C ALA A 213 -15.82 4.50 0.15
N HIS A 214 -16.33 3.41 0.74
CA HIS A 214 -15.63 2.12 0.79
C HIS A 214 -15.45 1.50 -0.60
N VAL A 215 -16.49 1.53 -1.44
CA VAL A 215 -16.45 0.97 -2.80
C VAL A 215 -15.51 1.78 -3.69
N ALA A 216 -15.53 3.13 -3.59
CA ALA A 216 -14.59 3.98 -4.31
C ALA A 216 -13.13 3.73 -3.87
N HIS A 217 -12.91 3.56 -2.56
CA HIS A 217 -11.59 3.23 -2.02
C HIS A 217 -11.10 1.86 -2.50
N ALA A 218 -11.96 0.85 -2.53
CA ALA A 218 -11.64 -0.44 -3.15
C ALA A 218 -11.29 -0.28 -4.64
N GLY A 219 -12.00 0.59 -5.36
CA GLY A 219 -11.66 0.97 -6.72
C GLY A 219 -10.25 1.54 -6.86
N LEU A 220 -9.82 2.42 -5.94
CA LEU A 220 -8.44 2.97 -5.94
C LEU A 220 -7.37 1.89 -5.73
N ILE A 221 -7.60 0.94 -4.82
CA ILE A 221 -6.67 -0.18 -4.59
C ILE A 221 -6.53 -1.03 -5.84
N VAL A 222 -7.65 -1.40 -6.47
CA VAL A 222 -7.67 -2.22 -7.67
C VAL A 222 -7.11 -1.46 -8.89
N PHE A 223 -7.32 -0.14 -8.96
CA PHE A 223 -6.72 0.74 -9.96
C PHE A 223 -5.20 0.75 -9.83
N TRP A 224 -4.67 0.95 -8.62
CA TRP A 224 -3.23 0.91 -8.36
C TRP A 224 -2.64 -0.43 -8.77
N ALA A 225 -3.29 -1.55 -8.42
CA ALA A 225 -2.81 -2.88 -8.77
C ALA A 225 -2.74 -3.08 -10.29
N GLY A 226 -3.76 -2.64 -11.03
CA GLY A 226 -3.77 -2.71 -12.49
C GLY A 226 -2.75 -1.78 -13.15
N ALA A 227 -2.74 -0.51 -12.76
CA ALA A 227 -1.86 0.51 -13.34
C ALA A 227 -0.38 0.23 -13.03
N MET A 228 -0.04 -0.09 -11.79
CA MET A 228 1.33 -0.40 -11.39
C MET A 228 1.81 -1.70 -12.04
N ASN A 229 0.96 -2.72 -12.17
CA ASN A 229 1.33 -3.95 -12.87
C ASN A 229 1.62 -3.69 -14.36
N LEU A 230 0.77 -2.93 -15.06
CA LEU A 230 1.03 -2.57 -16.46
C LEU A 230 2.27 -1.68 -16.61
N PHE A 231 2.53 -0.80 -15.64
CA PHE A 231 3.76 -0.02 -15.59
C PHE A 231 4.99 -0.93 -15.47
N GLU A 232 4.96 -1.91 -14.56
CA GLU A 232 6.05 -2.89 -14.41
C GLU A 232 6.24 -3.72 -15.68
N VAL A 233 5.15 -4.21 -16.30
CA VAL A 233 5.22 -4.94 -17.58
C VAL A 233 5.87 -4.08 -18.67
N ALA A 234 5.55 -2.78 -18.74
CA ALA A 234 6.10 -1.88 -19.76
C ALA A 234 7.60 -1.58 -19.57
N HIS A 235 8.10 -1.65 -18.34
CA HIS A 235 9.51 -1.40 -18.01
C HIS A 235 10.33 -2.68 -17.82
N PHE A 236 9.70 -3.86 -17.99
CA PHE A 236 10.34 -5.13 -17.77
C PHE A 236 11.34 -5.48 -18.87
N VAL A 237 12.58 -5.77 -18.48
CA VAL A 237 13.64 -6.30 -19.34
C VAL A 237 13.87 -7.77 -18.99
N PRO A 238 13.49 -8.73 -19.87
CA PRO A 238 13.55 -10.17 -19.59
C PRO A 238 14.97 -10.70 -19.32
N GLU A 239 15.98 -10.05 -19.89
CA GLU A 239 17.39 -10.43 -19.76
C GLU A 239 17.99 -10.13 -18.38
N LYS A 240 17.28 -9.35 -17.55
CA LYS A 240 17.72 -8.97 -16.21
C LYS A 240 16.88 -9.67 -15.14
N PRO A 241 17.47 -10.02 -13.99
CA PRO A 241 16.70 -10.52 -12.86
C PRO A 241 15.63 -9.51 -12.41
N MET A 242 14.45 -9.99 -12.01
CA MET A 242 13.34 -9.11 -11.60
C MET A 242 13.71 -8.17 -10.44
N TYR A 243 14.49 -8.67 -9.47
CA TYR A 243 14.85 -7.93 -8.26
C TYR A 243 15.80 -6.74 -8.53
N GLU A 244 16.48 -6.70 -9.69
CA GLU A 244 17.37 -5.58 -10.07
C GLU A 244 16.62 -4.41 -10.73
N GLN A 245 15.33 -4.61 -11.04
CA GLN A 245 14.52 -3.69 -11.85
C GLN A 245 13.49 -2.90 -11.02
N GLY A 246 13.48 -3.07 -9.69
CA GLY A 246 12.54 -2.39 -8.80
C GLY A 246 11.09 -2.89 -8.93
N LEU A 247 10.91 -4.13 -9.37
CA LEU A 247 9.59 -4.75 -9.57
C LEU A 247 9.08 -5.32 -8.26
N ILE A 248 7.83 -5.03 -7.93
CA ILE A 248 7.17 -5.56 -6.74
C ILE A 248 5.95 -6.40 -7.08
N LEU A 249 5.25 -6.20 -8.20
CA LEU A 249 4.05 -6.97 -8.55
C LEU A 249 4.32 -8.17 -9.44
N LEU A 250 5.22 -8.04 -10.43
CA LEU A 250 5.59 -9.15 -11.30
C LEU A 250 6.16 -10.36 -10.53
N PRO A 251 7.01 -10.18 -9.50
CA PRO A 251 7.45 -11.31 -8.67
C PRO A 251 6.29 -12.06 -7.99
N HIS A 252 5.19 -11.38 -7.65
CA HIS A 252 4.03 -12.07 -7.04
C HIS A 252 3.33 -12.98 -8.05
N LEU A 253 3.13 -12.49 -9.28
CA LEU A 253 2.51 -13.28 -10.35
C LEU A 253 3.40 -14.45 -10.76
N ALA A 254 4.71 -14.24 -10.82
CA ALA A 254 5.70 -15.28 -11.01
C ALA A 254 5.65 -16.35 -9.92
N THR A 255 5.50 -15.95 -8.64
CA THR A 255 5.41 -16.90 -7.53
C THR A 255 4.16 -17.80 -7.62
N LEU A 256 3.07 -17.30 -8.20
CA LEU A 256 1.88 -18.10 -8.50
C LEU A 256 2.06 -19.05 -9.69
N GLY A 257 3.25 -19.09 -10.30
CA GLY A 257 3.59 -19.93 -11.43
C GLY A 257 3.04 -19.40 -12.76
N TRP A 258 2.75 -18.10 -12.87
CA TRP A 258 2.38 -17.49 -14.16
C TRP A 258 3.61 -16.91 -14.85
N GLY A 259 3.78 -17.25 -16.13
CA GLY A 259 4.82 -16.66 -16.98
C GLY A 259 6.26 -17.08 -16.66
N VAL A 260 6.47 -17.98 -15.70
CA VAL A 260 7.80 -18.48 -15.30
C VAL A 260 7.97 -19.97 -15.55
N GLY A 261 9.20 -20.38 -15.83
CA GLY A 261 9.63 -21.76 -16.00
C GLY A 261 10.79 -22.15 -15.08
N PRO A 262 11.57 -23.18 -15.45
CA PRO A 262 12.69 -23.66 -14.66
C PRO A 262 13.72 -22.57 -14.35
N GLY A 263 14.26 -22.57 -13.14
CA GLY A 263 15.19 -21.56 -12.64
C GLY A 263 14.55 -20.18 -12.37
N GLY A 264 13.24 -20.03 -12.54
CA GLY A 264 12.53 -18.77 -12.38
C GLY A 264 12.67 -17.85 -13.59
N GLU A 265 13.07 -18.40 -14.75
CA GLU A 265 13.15 -17.65 -16.00
C GLU A 265 11.75 -17.25 -16.49
N VAL A 266 11.60 -16.00 -16.94
CA VAL A 266 10.34 -15.50 -17.50
C VAL A 266 10.23 -15.96 -18.95
N ILE A 267 9.27 -16.85 -19.21
CA ILE A 267 9.01 -17.46 -20.52
C ILE A 267 7.84 -16.79 -21.26
N ASP A 268 6.92 -16.14 -20.54
CA ASP A 268 5.74 -15.48 -21.12
C ASP A 268 5.27 -14.31 -20.24
N THR A 269 5.22 -13.11 -20.81
CA THR A 269 4.75 -11.90 -20.11
C THR A 269 3.25 -11.64 -20.29
N PHE A 270 2.57 -12.40 -21.16
CA PHE A 270 1.14 -12.21 -21.44
C PHE A 270 0.25 -12.38 -20.21
N PRO A 271 0.46 -13.37 -19.31
CA PRO A 271 -0.31 -13.48 -18.06
C PRO A 271 -0.21 -12.24 -17.16
N TYR A 272 0.96 -11.57 -17.15
CA TYR A 272 1.16 -10.34 -16.39
C TYR A 272 0.35 -9.19 -16.96
N PHE A 273 0.38 -9.04 -18.29
CA PHE A 273 -0.44 -8.07 -19.01
C PHE A 273 -1.94 -8.30 -18.77
N VAL A 274 -2.41 -9.54 -18.90
CA VAL A 274 -3.83 -9.90 -18.66
C VAL A 274 -4.25 -9.53 -17.24
N SER A 275 -3.44 -9.87 -16.23
CA SER A 275 -3.69 -9.49 -14.84
C SER A 275 -3.85 -7.97 -14.69
N GLY A 276 -2.93 -7.19 -15.28
CA GLY A 276 -2.95 -5.73 -15.20
C GLY A 276 -4.21 -5.13 -15.83
N VAL A 277 -4.58 -5.59 -17.01
CA VAL A 277 -5.80 -5.14 -17.71
C VAL A 277 -7.07 -5.50 -16.94
N LEU A 278 -7.18 -6.73 -16.43
CA LEU A 278 -8.36 -7.16 -15.68
C LEU A 278 -8.57 -6.34 -14.41
N HIS A 279 -7.50 -6.06 -13.66
CA HIS A 279 -7.58 -5.19 -12.48
C HIS A 279 -7.94 -3.75 -12.89
N LEU A 280 -7.30 -3.19 -13.92
CA LEU A 280 -7.58 -1.83 -14.37
C LEU A 280 -9.04 -1.65 -14.81
N ILE A 281 -9.60 -2.58 -15.58
CA ILE A 281 -11.01 -2.53 -16.01
C ILE A 281 -11.96 -2.70 -14.81
N SER A 282 -11.67 -3.65 -13.92
CA SER A 282 -12.49 -3.88 -12.73
C SER A 282 -12.54 -2.65 -11.81
N SER A 283 -11.43 -1.90 -11.73
CA SER A 283 -11.36 -0.66 -10.96
C SER A 283 -12.34 0.41 -11.43
N ALA A 284 -12.62 0.47 -12.75
CA ALA A 284 -13.58 1.42 -13.30
C ALA A 284 -15.01 1.09 -12.86
N VAL A 285 -15.36 -0.20 -12.80
CA VAL A 285 -16.67 -0.66 -12.31
C VAL A 285 -16.85 -0.32 -10.83
N LEU A 286 -15.82 -0.56 -10.01
CA LEU A 286 -15.81 -0.20 -8.60
C LEU A 286 -15.88 1.32 -8.39
N GLY A 287 -15.07 2.08 -9.14
CA GLY A 287 -15.08 3.54 -9.08
C GLY A 287 -16.44 4.12 -9.43
N PHE A 288 -17.10 3.61 -10.48
CA PHE A 288 -18.44 4.02 -10.86
C PHE A 288 -19.46 3.74 -9.75
N GLY A 289 -19.47 2.52 -9.19
CA GLY A 289 -20.35 2.15 -8.08
C GLY A 289 -20.11 3.02 -6.83
N GLY A 290 -18.84 3.28 -6.51
CA GLY A 290 -18.45 4.13 -5.38
C GLY A 290 -18.91 5.58 -5.54
N ILE A 291 -18.69 6.19 -6.71
CA ILE A 291 -19.13 7.56 -7.02
C ILE A 291 -20.66 7.65 -6.98
N TYR A 292 -21.36 6.68 -7.58
CA TYR A 292 -22.82 6.63 -7.56
C TYR A 292 -23.34 6.64 -6.12
N HIS A 293 -22.89 5.73 -5.26
CA HIS A 293 -23.36 5.64 -3.88
C HIS A 293 -22.91 6.83 -3.00
N ALA A 294 -21.77 7.46 -3.29
CA ALA A 294 -21.31 8.62 -2.53
C ALA A 294 -22.11 9.90 -2.86
N LEU A 295 -22.48 10.09 -4.13
CA LEU A 295 -23.00 11.36 -4.64
C LEU A 295 -24.48 11.34 -5.04
N LEU A 296 -24.95 10.27 -5.68
CA LEU A 296 -26.29 10.20 -6.31
C LEU A 296 -27.25 9.26 -5.59
N GLY A 297 -26.75 8.17 -5.02
CA GLY A 297 -27.54 7.19 -4.30
C GLY A 297 -28.15 7.75 -3.00
N PRO A 298 -29.07 6.99 -2.37
CA PRO A 298 -29.66 7.38 -1.09
C PRO A 298 -28.58 7.53 -0.01
N GLU A 299 -28.73 8.52 0.87
CA GLU A 299 -27.72 8.81 1.91
C GLU A 299 -27.69 7.73 3.00
N THR A 300 -28.85 7.14 3.27
CA THR A 300 -29.12 6.08 4.25
C THR A 300 -29.83 4.91 3.53
N LEU A 301 -29.57 3.68 3.95
CA LEU A 301 -30.10 2.47 3.32
C LEU A 301 -31.20 1.78 4.17
N GLU A 302 -31.38 2.20 5.41
CA GLU A 302 -32.21 1.56 6.44
C GLU A 302 -33.68 1.49 6.03
N GLU A 303 -34.22 2.55 5.44
CA GLU A 303 -35.63 2.63 5.06
C GLU A 303 -35.91 1.99 3.70
N SER A 304 -35.06 2.25 2.71
CA SER A 304 -35.28 1.81 1.33
C SER A 304 -34.88 0.35 1.11
N PHE A 305 -33.86 -0.14 1.82
CA PHE A 305 -33.26 -1.44 1.60
C PHE A 305 -32.89 -2.12 2.94
N PRO A 306 -33.86 -2.68 3.68
CA PRO A 306 -33.64 -3.19 5.04
C PRO A 306 -32.61 -4.33 5.12
N PHE A 307 -32.41 -5.08 4.03
CA PHE A 307 -31.34 -6.08 3.95
C PHE A 307 -29.94 -5.44 3.98
N PHE A 308 -29.75 -4.28 3.34
CA PHE A 308 -28.46 -3.59 3.24
C PHE A 308 -28.26 -2.52 4.33
N GLY A 309 -29.34 -1.92 4.84
CA GLY A 309 -29.29 -0.95 5.92
C GLY A 309 -28.87 -1.56 7.26
N TYR A 310 -28.21 -0.77 8.10
CA TYR A 310 -27.72 -1.23 9.40
C TYR A 310 -27.60 -0.11 10.41
N VAL A 311 -27.66 -0.47 11.69
CA VAL A 311 -27.33 0.44 12.80
C VAL A 311 -26.16 -0.17 13.55
N TRP A 312 -25.12 0.61 13.84
CA TRP A 312 -23.89 0.12 14.51
C TRP A 312 -24.16 -0.61 15.83
N LYS A 313 -25.24 -0.26 16.52
CA LYS A 313 -25.64 -0.89 17.79
C LYS A 313 -26.36 -2.23 17.61
N ASP A 314 -26.83 -2.55 16.40
CA ASP A 314 -27.43 -3.86 16.10
C ASP A 314 -26.34 -4.91 15.97
N ARG A 315 -26.12 -5.64 17.08
CA ARG A 315 -25.12 -6.69 17.16
C ARG A 315 -25.38 -7.80 16.14
N ASN A 316 -26.64 -8.17 15.92
CA ASN A 316 -26.99 -9.26 15.02
C ASN A 316 -26.69 -8.90 13.56
N LYS A 317 -27.00 -7.66 13.17
CA LYS A 317 -26.66 -7.17 11.82
C LYS A 317 -25.14 -7.08 11.63
N MET A 318 -24.41 -6.61 12.64
CA MET A 318 -22.94 -6.54 12.58
C MET A 318 -22.30 -7.93 12.45
N THR A 319 -22.74 -8.93 13.22
CA THR A 319 -22.24 -10.30 13.11
C THR A 319 -22.65 -10.96 11.79
N THR A 320 -23.83 -10.66 11.26
CA THR A 320 -24.28 -11.15 9.94
C THR A 320 -23.37 -10.63 8.82
N ILE A 321 -23.10 -9.31 8.81
CA ILE A 321 -22.21 -8.70 7.82
C ILE A 321 -20.80 -9.30 7.95
N LEU A 322 -20.28 -9.41 9.17
CA LEU A 322 -18.98 -10.04 9.43
C LEU A 322 -18.94 -11.49 8.91
N GLY A 323 -19.97 -12.29 9.18
CA GLY A 323 -20.04 -13.68 8.76
C GLY A 323 -20.01 -13.85 7.24
N ILE A 324 -20.74 -13.01 6.50
CA ILE A 324 -20.69 -12.99 5.03
C ILE A 324 -19.27 -12.69 4.53
N HIS A 325 -18.59 -11.69 5.12
CA HIS A 325 -17.21 -11.37 4.74
C HIS A 325 -16.24 -12.50 5.07
N LEU A 326 -16.42 -13.19 6.20
CA LEU A 326 -15.61 -14.36 6.55
C LEU A 326 -15.78 -15.49 5.53
N ILE A 327 -16.99 -15.76 5.05
CA ILE A 327 -17.23 -16.75 3.99
C ILE A 327 -16.50 -16.34 2.70
N LEU A 328 -16.60 -15.07 2.27
CA LEU A 328 -15.93 -14.57 1.07
C LEU A 328 -14.40 -14.66 1.19
N LEU A 329 -13.84 -14.33 2.36
CA LEU A 329 -12.42 -14.49 2.66
C LEU A 329 -12.00 -15.97 2.60
N GLY A 330 -12.84 -16.87 3.13
CA GLY A 330 -12.59 -18.30 3.08
C GLY A 330 -12.55 -18.83 1.64
N ILE A 331 -13.48 -18.39 0.78
CA ILE A 331 -13.47 -18.69 -0.67
C ILE A 331 -12.17 -18.18 -1.31
N GLY A 332 -11.72 -16.97 -0.96
CA GLY A 332 -10.44 -16.42 -1.42
C GLY A 332 -9.25 -17.32 -1.08
N ALA A 333 -9.21 -17.89 0.12
CA ALA A 333 -8.17 -18.84 0.51
C ALA A 333 -8.22 -20.14 -0.32
N PHE A 334 -9.42 -20.66 -0.59
CA PHE A 334 -9.61 -21.83 -1.46
C PHE A 334 -9.18 -21.59 -2.91
N LEU A 335 -9.27 -20.36 -3.44
CA LEU A 335 -8.79 -20.05 -4.79
C LEU A 335 -7.28 -20.33 -4.95
N LEU A 336 -6.47 -20.01 -3.93
CA LEU A 336 -5.04 -20.35 -3.95
C LEU A 336 -4.83 -21.88 -3.89
N VAL A 337 -5.61 -22.58 -3.07
CA VAL A 337 -5.55 -24.05 -2.99
C VAL A 337 -5.89 -24.67 -4.36
N PHE A 338 -6.94 -24.19 -5.02
CA PHE A 338 -7.29 -24.67 -6.35
C PHE A 338 -6.23 -24.32 -7.41
N LYS A 339 -5.61 -23.13 -7.32
CA LYS A 339 -4.48 -22.76 -8.19
C LYS A 339 -3.33 -23.75 -8.07
N ALA A 340 -2.94 -24.09 -6.85
CA ALA A 340 -1.81 -24.95 -6.57
C ALA A 340 -2.04 -26.43 -6.90
N ILE A 341 -3.26 -26.94 -6.76
CA ILE A 341 -3.58 -28.35 -7.01
C ILE A 341 -3.99 -28.58 -8.48
N TYR A 342 -4.90 -27.75 -9.01
CA TYR A 342 -5.56 -28.01 -10.29
C TYR A 342 -5.01 -27.16 -11.43
N PHE A 343 -4.79 -25.87 -11.21
CA PHE A 343 -4.48 -24.90 -12.27
C PHE A 343 -2.98 -24.61 -12.40
N GLY A 344 -2.23 -25.62 -12.84
CA GLY A 344 -0.82 -25.47 -13.22
C GLY A 344 0.18 -25.46 -12.06
N GLY A 345 -0.26 -25.27 -10.81
CA GLY A 345 0.65 -25.29 -9.66
C GLY A 345 1.12 -23.90 -9.22
N VAL A 346 2.21 -23.85 -8.46
CA VAL A 346 2.88 -22.63 -7.99
C VAL A 346 4.39 -22.80 -8.14
N TYR A 347 5.14 -21.70 -8.12
CA TYR A 347 6.60 -21.76 -8.26
C TYR A 347 7.25 -22.27 -6.95
N ASP A 348 8.02 -23.35 -7.05
CA ASP A 348 8.79 -23.92 -5.95
C ASP A 348 10.28 -23.73 -6.18
N THR A 349 10.95 -22.96 -5.33
CA THR A 349 12.41 -22.83 -5.42
C THR A 349 13.17 -24.06 -4.95
N TRP A 350 12.54 -24.95 -4.19
CA TRP A 350 13.13 -26.18 -3.66
C TRP A 350 12.81 -27.40 -4.50
N ALA A 351 12.23 -27.21 -5.69
CA ALA A 351 11.98 -28.32 -6.59
C ALA A 351 13.29 -29.10 -6.87
N PRO A 352 13.24 -30.46 -6.89
CA PRO A 352 14.43 -31.27 -7.14
C PRO A 352 15.05 -30.95 -8.50
N GLY A 353 16.32 -30.54 -8.51
CA GLY A 353 17.04 -30.16 -9.74
C GLY A 353 17.05 -28.66 -10.03
N GLY A 354 16.48 -27.83 -9.16
CA GLY A 354 16.39 -26.37 -9.30
C GLY A 354 14.94 -25.90 -9.30
N GLY A 355 14.70 -24.63 -8.98
CA GLY A 355 13.35 -24.11 -8.82
C GLY A 355 12.50 -24.23 -10.09
N ASP A 356 11.23 -24.62 -9.97
CA ASP A 356 10.31 -24.77 -11.10
C ASP A 356 8.85 -24.67 -10.64
N VAL A 357 7.93 -24.47 -11.58
CA VAL A 357 6.49 -24.51 -11.32
C VAL A 357 6.03 -25.95 -11.15
N ARG A 358 5.46 -26.29 -10.00
CA ARG A 358 4.91 -27.62 -9.75
C ARG A 358 3.53 -27.60 -9.14
N LYS A 359 2.76 -28.65 -9.44
CA LYS A 359 1.49 -28.94 -8.77
C LYS A 359 1.75 -29.52 -7.39
N ILE A 360 0.89 -29.14 -6.44
CA ILE A 360 0.92 -29.67 -5.08
C ILE A 360 -0.09 -30.81 -5.00
N THR A 361 0.40 -32.05 -4.82
CA THR A 361 -0.45 -33.25 -4.85
C THR A 361 -0.62 -33.90 -3.47
N ASN A 362 0.36 -33.76 -2.58
CA ASN A 362 0.39 -34.45 -1.29
C ASN A 362 0.07 -33.49 -0.14
N LEU A 363 -1.22 -33.29 0.13
CA LEU A 363 -1.69 -32.49 1.26
C LEU A 363 -1.99 -33.38 2.47
N THR A 364 -0.98 -33.62 3.31
CA THR A 364 -1.18 -34.32 4.59
C THR A 364 -1.99 -33.46 5.55
N LEU A 365 -3.22 -33.82 5.92
CA LEU A 365 -4.11 -32.95 6.71
C LEU A 365 -3.80 -32.86 8.22
N SER A 366 -2.56 -33.12 8.64
CA SER A 366 -2.22 -33.16 10.08
C SER A 366 -2.36 -31.77 10.72
N PRO A 367 -3.27 -31.58 11.70
CA PRO A 367 -3.42 -30.30 12.39
C PRO A 367 -2.19 -29.95 13.23
N SER A 368 -1.49 -30.96 13.77
CA SER A 368 -0.37 -30.73 14.69
C SER A 368 0.80 -29.99 14.04
N VAL A 369 1.05 -30.23 12.74
CA VAL A 369 2.10 -29.53 11.99
C VAL A 369 1.72 -28.06 11.80
N ILE A 370 0.49 -27.83 11.36
CA ILE A 370 -0.05 -26.51 11.03
C ILE A 370 -0.17 -25.60 12.26
N PHE A 371 -0.83 -26.09 13.32
CA PHE A 371 -0.94 -25.35 14.56
C PHE A 371 0.38 -25.31 15.34
N GLY A 372 1.31 -26.23 15.05
CA GLY A 372 2.67 -26.22 15.59
C GLY A 372 3.42 -24.94 15.23
N TYR A 373 3.31 -24.45 13.99
CA TYR A 373 3.92 -23.17 13.59
C TYR A 373 3.41 -21.98 14.41
N LEU A 374 2.14 -21.97 14.82
CA LEU A 374 1.58 -20.90 15.65
C LEU A 374 2.16 -20.86 17.06
N LEU A 375 2.68 -21.99 17.55
CA LEU A 375 3.23 -22.14 18.89
C LEU A 375 4.76 -22.03 18.93
N LYS A 376 5.42 -21.94 17.77
CA LYS A 376 6.86 -21.72 17.68
C LYS A 376 7.26 -20.36 18.25
N SER A 377 8.46 -20.29 18.79
CA SER A 377 9.06 -19.04 19.26
C SER A 377 9.30 -18.07 18.09
N PRO A 378 9.07 -16.75 18.28
CA PRO A 378 9.38 -15.76 17.25
C PRO A 378 10.88 -15.40 17.19
N PHE A 379 11.71 -15.94 18.08
CA PHE A 379 13.14 -15.63 18.14
C PHE A 379 13.97 -16.43 17.11
N GLY A 380 15.22 -16.00 16.91
CA GLY A 380 16.14 -16.61 15.95
C GLY A 380 16.33 -18.11 16.17
N GLY A 381 16.30 -18.88 15.08
CA GLY A 381 16.35 -20.35 15.08
C GLY A 381 14.97 -21.03 15.02
N GLU A 382 13.90 -20.34 15.43
CA GLU A 382 12.53 -20.89 15.44
C GLU A 382 11.61 -20.16 14.46
N GLY A 383 11.61 -18.83 14.45
CA GLY A 383 11.00 -18.01 13.40
C GLY A 383 9.47 -18.07 13.28
N TRP A 384 8.73 -18.53 14.30
CA TRP A 384 7.26 -18.61 14.32
C TRP A 384 6.66 -19.08 12.96
N ILE A 385 5.63 -18.40 12.44
CA ILE A 385 5.04 -18.67 11.11
C ILE A 385 5.92 -18.21 9.92
N VAL A 386 7.04 -17.54 10.17
CA VAL A 386 8.00 -17.17 9.11
C VAL A 386 8.89 -18.37 8.76
N SER A 387 8.97 -19.37 9.64
CA SER A 387 9.78 -20.57 9.46
C SER A 387 9.21 -21.66 8.57
N VAL A 388 8.03 -21.43 7.96
CA VAL A 388 7.50 -22.37 6.96
C VAL A 388 8.52 -22.53 5.84
N ASP A 389 8.84 -23.74 5.42
CA ASP A 389 9.94 -24.02 4.48
C ASP A 389 9.52 -24.87 3.27
N ASP A 390 8.26 -25.31 3.21
CA ASP A 390 7.68 -26.05 2.09
C ASP A 390 6.31 -25.50 1.63
N LEU A 391 5.95 -25.80 0.38
CA LEU A 391 4.71 -25.33 -0.23
C LEU A 391 3.50 -26.14 0.21
N GLU A 392 3.67 -27.42 0.55
CA GLU A 392 2.61 -28.27 1.05
C GLU A 392 1.97 -27.69 2.30
N ASP A 393 2.79 -27.18 3.23
CA ASP A 393 2.36 -26.53 4.46
C ASP A 393 1.71 -25.17 4.19
N ILE A 394 2.20 -24.38 3.23
CA ILE A 394 1.56 -23.12 2.80
C ILE A 394 0.16 -23.41 2.24
N ILE A 395 0.01 -24.35 1.30
CA ILE A 395 -1.28 -24.67 0.70
C ILE A 395 -2.22 -25.31 1.73
N ARG A 396 -1.70 -26.14 2.63
CA ARG A 396 -2.47 -26.73 3.72
C ARG A 396 -2.96 -25.69 4.73
N TRP A 397 -2.15 -24.70 5.08
CA TRP A 397 -2.59 -23.58 5.92
C TRP A 397 -3.82 -22.89 5.32
N ASN A 398 -3.80 -22.65 4.00
CA ASN A 398 -4.90 -22.00 3.29
C ASN A 398 -6.16 -22.85 3.21
N LEU A 399 -6.03 -24.18 3.16
CA LEU A 399 -7.15 -25.10 3.28
C LEU A 399 -7.81 -25.02 4.66
N TRP A 400 -7.01 -25.01 5.73
CA TRP A 400 -7.51 -24.86 7.11
C TRP A 400 -8.13 -23.48 7.33
N LEU A 401 -7.45 -22.42 6.93
CA LEU A 401 -7.92 -21.04 7.05
C LEU A 401 -9.23 -20.85 6.29
N GLY A 402 -9.30 -21.33 5.04
CA GLY A 402 -10.53 -21.30 4.24
C GLY A 402 -11.70 -21.96 4.96
N SER A 403 -11.46 -23.15 5.52
CA SER A 403 -12.47 -23.90 6.28
C SER A 403 -12.89 -23.18 7.57
N ILE A 404 -11.94 -22.64 8.34
CA ILE A 404 -12.19 -21.91 9.59
C ILE A 404 -12.98 -20.62 9.31
N CYS A 405 -12.62 -19.88 8.25
CA CYS A 405 -13.33 -18.67 7.86
C CYS A 405 -14.76 -18.95 7.42
N ILE A 406 -14.99 -20.00 6.62
CA ILE A 406 -16.36 -20.38 6.22
C ILE A 406 -17.17 -20.84 7.43
N LEU A 407 -16.63 -21.73 8.26
CA LEU A 407 -17.33 -22.22 9.45
C LEU A 407 -17.58 -21.14 10.50
N GLY A 408 -16.67 -20.17 10.65
CA GLY A 408 -16.85 -19.02 11.54
C GLY A 408 -17.80 -17.96 11.00
N GLY A 409 -18.10 -18.01 9.68
CA GLY A 409 -19.06 -17.11 9.05
C GLY A 409 -20.50 -17.65 8.99
N ILE A 410 -20.67 -18.99 9.03
CA ILE A 410 -21.95 -19.70 9.21
C ILE A 410 -22.35 -19.61 10.68
#